data_AF-A0A1Y4K1Z7-F1
#
_entry.id   AF-A0A1Y4K1Z7-F1
#
_cell.length_a   1.000
_cell.length_b   1.000
_cell.length_c   1.000
_cell.angle_alpha   90.00
_cell.angle_beta   90.00
_cell.angle_gamma   90.00
#
_symmetry.space_group_name_H-M   'P 1'
#
loop_
_entity.id
_entity.type
_entity.pdbx_description
1 polymer ?
#
loop_
_entity_poly.entity_id
_entity_poly.type
_entity_poly.pdbx_seq_one_letter_code
_entity_poly.pdbx_strand_id
1 'polypeptide(L)'
;MDLASIEERLLSRPGATRALHEKWGWMVYWVGGRQFACEFEVSPDARPPYAGRHLLSLKCDPDRIRELREERPDAVLPGYYSDGRTWISVDLSSDLPEGLVLELCDLSYDLVFSRLTKRAQREILAESAAAAKGVEDMDKHEAFEALKRREIEENERAYGREARERYGDDAVDAANERLSSLSRDEWGEKGQLEQAIKEQLRAAMATGDPAGDAARELAQMHERWIRLHWGEGHYSREAHRGLAQMYLADDRFRAYYDEAAGEGATEFLVAALESYLA
;
A
#
# COMPACT_ATOMS: atom_id res chain seq x y z
N MET A 1 -8.45 0.48 30.81
CA MET A 1 -8.48 1.25 29.55
C MET A 1 -7.27 0.87 28.74
N ASP A 2 -7.36 0.79 27.40
CA ASP A 2 -6.20 0.52 26.56
C ASP A 2 -5.45 1.82 26.24
N LEU A 3 -4.20 1.91 26.67
CA LEU A 3 -3.35 3.09 26.43
C LEU A 3 -2.99 3.22 24.96
N ALA A 4 -2.87 2.09 24.23
CA ALA A 4 -2.54 2.12 22.81
C ALA A 4 -3.66 2.80 22.01
N SER A 5 -4.92 2.50 22.32
CA SER A 5 -6.09 3.14 21.70
C SER A 5 -6.16 4.65 21.98
N ILE A 6 -5.82 5.11 23.19
CA ILE A 6 -5.75 6.54 23.52
C ILE A 6 -4.64 7.22 22.72
N GLU A 7 -3.45 6.63 22.71
CA GLU A 7 -2.29 7.16 21.99
C GLU A 7 -2.57 7.25 20.49
N GLU A 8 -3.08 6.18 19.89
CA GLU A 8 -3.51 6.13 18.50
C GLU A 8 -4.52 7.23 18.20
N ARG A 9 -5.53 7.41 19.07
CA ARG A 9 -6.54 8.46 18.88
C ARG A 9 -5.94 9.86 18.92
N LEU A 10 -5.07 10.16 19.89
CA LEU A 10 -4.41 11.46 20.01
C LEU A 10 -3.48 11.74 18.82
N LEU A 11 -2.75 10.73 18.33
CA LEU A 11 -1.80 10.86 17.22
C LEU A 11 -2.46 10.78 15.83
N SER A 12 -3.67 10.22 15.72
CA SER A 12 -4.45 10.22 14.46
C SER A 12 -4.88 11.64 14.03
N ARG A 13 -4.75 12.62 14.92
CA ARG A 13 -5.17 14.00 14.68
C ARG A 13 -4.13 14.73 13.81
N PRO A 14 -4.56 15.55 12.82
CA PRO A 14 -3.65 16.26 11.93
C PRO A 14 -2.59 17.09 12.68
N GLY A 15 -1.31 16.88 12.35
CA GLY A 15 -0.19 17.57 12.97
C GLY A 15 -0.02 17.35 14.48
N ALA A 16 -0.67 16.32 15.04
CA ALA A 16 -0.44 15.91 16.41
C ALA A 16 0.92 15.23 16.55
N THR A 17 1.66 15.59 17.58
CA THR A 17 2.94 14.96 17.93
C THR A 17 2.98 14.67 19.42
N ARG A 18 3.85 13.74 19.83
CA ARG A 18 4.11 13.45 21.24
C ARG A 18 5.59 13.53 21.55
N ALA A 19 5.91 13.87 22.80
CA ALA A 19 7.25 13.82 23.33
C ALA A 19 7.23 13.56 24.84
N LEU A 20 8.23 12.81 25.31
CA LEU A 20 8.47 12.67 26.75
C LEU A 20 9.03 13.99 27.29
N HIS A 21 8.38 14.54 28.31
CA HIS A 21 8.91 15.68 29.04
C HIS A 21 9.91 15.20 30.09
N GLU A 22 11.21 15.22 29.75
CA GLU A 22 12.30 14.61 30.53
C GLU A 22 12.30 14.97 32.02
N LYS A 23 12.01 16.25 32.36
CA LYS A 23 12.00 16.71 33.76
C LYS A 23 10.85 16.13 34.59
N TRP A 24 9.74 15.80 33.95
CA TRP A 24 8.51 15.38 34.64
C TRP A 24 8.21 13.89 34.45
N GLY A 25 8.80 13.28 33.42
CA GLY A 25 8.47 11.90 33.03
C GLY A 25 7.10 11.76 32.39
N TRP A 26 6.55 12.84 31.82
CA TRP A 26 5.18 12.86 31.28
C TRP A 26 5.20 12.72 29.77
N MET A 27 4.28 11.93 29.21
CA MET A 27 4.05 11.94 27.77
C MET A 27 3.16 13.14 27.41
N VAL A 28 3.67 14.07 26.60
CA VAL A 28 2.96 15.31 26.26
C VAL A 28 2.64 15.35 24.78
N TYR A 29 1.39 15.68 24.46
CA TYR A 29 0.85 15.75 23.10
C TYR A 29 0.62 17.19 22.66
N TRP A 30 1.01 17.49 21.43
CA TRP A 30 1.08 18.83 20.88
C TRP A 30 0.41 18.92 19.52
N VAL A 31 -0.17 20.08 19.20
CA VAL A 31 -0.59 20.45 17.85
C VAL A 31 -0.22 21.91 17.60
N GLY A 32 0.49 22.18 16.49
CA GLY A 32 0.92 23.55 16.14
C GLY A 32 1.69 24.26 17.26
N GLY A 33 2.53 23.52 18.00
CA GLY A 33 3.30 24.04 19.13
C GLY A 33 2.51 24.30 20.42
N ARG A 34 1.27 23.81 20.54
CA ARG A 34 0.47 23.92 21.77
C ARG A 34 0.09 22.56 22.34
N GLN A 35 0.20 22.41 23.65
CA GLN A 35 -0.20 21.19 24.36
C GLN A 35 -1.72 21.04 24.35
N PHE A 36 -2.18 19.83 24.11
CA PHE A 36 -3.58 19.47 24.25
C PHE A 36 -3.81 18.23 25.13
N ALA A 37 -2.81 17.35 25.30
CA ALA A 37 -2.91 16.25 26.24
C ALA A 37 -1.60 15.99 26.97
N CYS A 38 -1.67 15.45 28.20
CA CYS A 38 -0.53 14.92 28.94
C CYS A 38 -0.94 13.62 29.63
N GLU A 39 -0.18 12.55 29.47
CA GLU A 39 -0.36 11.28 30.18
C GLU A 39 0.83 11.07 31.13
N PHE A 40 0.54 10.63 32.36
CA PHE A 40 1.56 10.41 33.38
C PHE A 40 1.03 9.64 34.60
N GLU A 41 1.93 8.95 35.28
CA GLU A 41 1.69 8.44 36.64
C GLU A 41 2.01 9.49 37.69
N VAL A 42 1.12 9.65 38.67
CA VAL A 42 1.30 10.55 39.80
C VAL A 42 1.97 9.82 40.95
N SER A 43 2.98 10.46 41.58
CA SER A 43 3.66 9.91 42.76
C SER A 43 2.66 9.48 43.85
N PRO A 44 2.89 8.32 44.51
CA PRO A 44 2.11 7.89 45.69
C PRO A 44 2.12 8.91 46.84
N ASP A 45 3.15 9.74 46.94
CA ASP A 45 3.29 10.77 47.98
C ASP A 45 2.59 12.09 47.62
N ALA A 46 1.96 12.18 46.44
CA ALA A 46 1.24 13.38 46.05
C ALA A 46 0.00 13.60 46.92
N ARG A 47 -0.54 14.83 46.89
CA ARG A 47 -1.77 15.13 47.62
C ARG A 47 -2.98 14.37 47.05
N PRO A 48 -3.92 13.91 47.89
CA PRO A 48 -5.24 13.50 47.43
C PRO A 48 -5.95 14.63 46.65
N PRO A 49 -6.79 14.30 45.65
CA PRO A 49 -7.15 12.96 45.21
C PRO A 49 -6.15 12.28 44.25
N TYR A 50 -5.03 12.91 43.91
CA TYR A 50 -4.17 12.49 42.78
C TYR A 50 -3.16 11.39 43.09
N ALA A 51 -2.83 11.16 44.36
CA ALA A 51 -1.81 10.22 44.82
C ALA A 51 -1.91 8.84 44.13
N GLY A 52 -0.83 8.41 43.48
CA GLY A 52 -0.74 7.09 42.86
C GLY A 52 -1.63 6.85 41.63
N ARG A 53 -2.32 7.87 41.11
CA ARG A 53 -3.21 7.71 39.95
C ARG A 53 -2.45 7.79 38.64
N HIS A 54 -2.94 7.04 37.66
CA HIS A 54 -2.53 7.17 36.27
C HIS A 54 -3.47 8.13 35.56
N LEU A 55 -2.98 9.32 35.19
CA LEU A 55 -3.84 10.41 34.73
C LEU A 55 -3.58 10.76 33.27
N LEU A 56 -4.67 10.99 32.54
CA LEU A 56 -4.69 11.69 31.26
C LEU A 56 -5.28 13.09 31.45
N SER A 57 -4.45 14.11 31.31
CA SER A 57 -4.87 15.50 31.38
C SER A 57 -5.19 16.06 30.01
N LEU A 58 -6.36 16.67 29.86
CA LEU A 58 -6.91 17.13 28.57
C LEU A 58 -7.41 18.57 28.68
N LYS A 59 -7.23 19.34 27.61
CA LYS A 59 -7.94 20.62 27.44
C LYS A 59 -9.43 20.34 27.35
N CYS A 60 -10.22 21.13 28.06
CA CYS A 60 -11.66 20.95 28.09
C CYS A 60 -12.36 22.32 28.18
N ASP A 61 -13.55 22.40 27.59
CA ASP A 61 -14.38 23.59 27.65
C ASP A 61 -14.87 23.83 29.10
N PRO A 62 -14.77 25.06 29.64
CA PRO A 62 -15.13 25.33 31.02
C PRO A 62 -16.54 24.90 31.44
N ASP A 63 -17.52 24.92 30.53
CA ASP A 63 -18.88 24.48 30.85
C ASP A 63 -18.94 22.96 30.93
N ARG A 64 -18.28 22.27 29.99
CA ARG A 64 -18.15 20.80 29.99
C ARG A 64 -17.38 20.27 31.21
N ILE A 65 -16.38 21.03 31.70
CA ILE A 65 -15.66 20.69 32.94
C ILE A 65 -16.61 20.59 34.12
N ARG A 66 -17.60 21.49 34.23
CA ARG A 66 -18.55 21.48 35.34
C ARG A 66 -19.42 20.24 35.28
N GLU A 67 -20.00 19.96 34.12
CA GLU A 67 -20.84 18.77 33.87
C GLU A 67 -20.10 17.47 34.22
N LEU A 68 -18.92 17.27 33.63
CA LEU A 68 -18.14 16.04 33.83
C LEU A 68 -17.77 15.81 35.30
N ARG A 69 -17.46 16.89 36.02
CA ARG A 69 -17.08 16.80 37.43
C ARG A 69 -18.28 16.59 38.36
N GLU A 70 -19.47 17.03 37.95
CA GLU A 70 -20.71 16.72 38.66
C GLU A 70 -21.13 15.27 38.43
N GLU A 71 -21.00 14.76 37.20
CA GLU A 71 -21.38 13.39 36.83
C GLU A 71 -20.37 12.35 37.32
N ARG A 72 -19.08 12.68 37.35
CA ARG A 72 -17.96 11.75 37.58
C ARG A 72 -16.87 12.34 38.50
N PRO A 73 -17.21 12.79 39.72
CA PRO A 73 -16.27 13.51 40.60
C PRO A 73 -15.03 12.69 41.00
N ASP A 74 -15.13 11.37 41.04
CA ASP A 74 -14.04 10.48 41.44
C ASP A 74 -13.10 10.09 40.30
N ALA A 75 -13.52 10.30 39.04
CA ALA A 75 -12.79 9.90 37.84
C ALA A 75 -12.32 11.10 36.99
N VAL A 76 -13.04 12.23 37.04
CA VAL A 76 -12.67 13.47 36.37
C VAL A 76 -12.31 14.52 37.40
N LEU A 77 -11.01 14.79 37.51
CA LEU A 77 -10.42 15.68 38.49
C LEU A 77 -10.09 17.04 37.87
N PRO A 78 -9.91 18.11 38.67
CA PRO A 78 -9.26 19.33 38.20
C PRO A 78 -7.90 19.01 37.58
N GLY A 79 -7.49 19.75 36.54
CA GLY A 79 -6.19 19.57 35.90
C GLY A 79 -5.01 19.55 36.89
N TYR A 80 -4.28 18.44 36.93
CA TYR A 80 -3.09 18.27 37.77
C TYR A 80 -1.92 19.11 37.21
N TYR A 81 -1.31 19.96 38.06
CA TYR A 81 -0.35 21.02 37.70
C TYR A 81 -0.76 21.94 36.53
N SER A 82 -2.05 21.96 36.19
CA SER A 82 -2.60 22.74 35.09
C SER A 82 -3.72 23.65 35.58
N ASP A 83 -4.13 24.63 34.78
CA ASP A 83 -5.29 25.46 35.13
C ASP A 83 -6.59 24.64 35.02
N GLY A 84 -7.10 24.18 36.17
CA GLY A 84 -8.33 23.41 36.29
C GLY A 84 -9.61 24.10 35.78
N ARG A 85 -9.55 25.38 35.37
CA ARG A 85 -10.63 26.07 34.65
C ARG A 85 -10.70 25.70 33.16
N THR A 86 -9.62 25.16 32.62
CA THR A 86 -9.49 24.82 31.18
C THR A 86 -8.88 23.44 30.93
N TRP A 87 -8.56 22.72 32.00
CA TRP A 87 -7.98 21.38 31.97
C TRP A 87 -8.69 20.48 32.97
N ILE A 88 -8.88 19.22 32.56
CA ILE A 88 -9.28 18.11 33.43
C ILE A 88 -8.17 17.09 33.49
N SER A 89 -8.14 16.29 34.56
CA SER A 89 -7.33 15.08 34.63
C SER A 89 -8.25 13.88 34.84
N VAL A 90 -8.27 13.01 33.85
CA VAL A 90 -9.04 11.77 33.83
C VAL A 90 -8.21 10.65 34.44
N ASP A 91 -8.76 9.93 35.41
CA ASP A 91 -8.13 8.73 35.95
C ASP A 91 -8.34 7.54 35.01
N LEU A 92 -7.25 7.05 34.42
CA LEU A 92 -7.26 5.93 33.46
C LEU A 92 -7.49 4.57 34.14
N SER A 93 -7.36 4.51 35.47
CA SER A 93 -7.70 3.33 36.27
C SER A 93 -9.16 3.29 36.73
N SER A 94 -9.94 4.34 36.42
CA SER A 94 -11.37 4.39 36.74
C SER A 94 -12.23 3.54 35.80
N ASP A 95 -13.53 3.45 36.10
CA ASP A 95 -14.55 2.74 35.31
C ASP A 95 -15.15 3.60 34.18
N LEU A 96 -14.49 4.70 33.80
CA LEU A 96 -14.97 5.56 32.72
C LEU A 96 -15.10 4.79 31.40
N PRO A 97 -16.23 4.98 30.66
CA PRO A 97 -16.38 4.39 29.35
C PRO A 97 -15.26 4.86 28.42
N GLU A 98 -14.61 3.92 27.75
CA GLU A 98 -13.52 4.21 26.81
C GLU A 98 -13.96 5.20 25.73
N GLY A 99 -15.17 5.05 25.18
CA GLY A 99 -15.72 5.97 24.18
C GLY A 99 -15.77 7.43 24.66
N LEU A 100 -16.03 7.67 25.95
CA LEU A 100 -16.02 9.01 26.53
C LEU A 100 -14.59 9.57 26.61
N VAL A 101 -13.60 8.75 27.00
CA VAL A 101 -12.21 9.22 27.05
C VAL A 101 -11.67 9.54 25.66
N LEU A 102 -12.00 8.72 24.66
CA LEU A 102 -11.64 8.98 23.27
C LEU A 102 -12.33 10.24 22.74
N GLU A 103 -13.60 10.47 23.08
CA GLU A 103 -14.30 11.72 22.76
C GLU A 103 -13.60 12.94 23.41
N LEU A 104 -13.20 12.85 24.67
CA LEU A 104 -12.48 13.93 25.35
C LEU A 104 -11.12 14.22 24.72
N CYS A 105 -10.42 13.20 24.19
CA CYS A 105 -9.20 13.40 23.42
C CYS A 105 -9.44 14.26 22.18
N ASP A 106 -10.55 13.98 21.48
CA ASP A 106 -10.94 14.69 20.26
C ASP A 106 -11.29 16.14 20.54
N LEU A 107 -12.15 16.35 21.54
CA LEU A 107 -12.57 17.68 21.97
C LEU A 107 -11.39 18.54 22.45
N SER A 108 -10.44 17.91 23.14
CA SER A 108 -9.21 18.56 23.58
C SER A 108 -8.37 19.05 22.40
N TYR A 109 -8.14 18.17 21.41
CA TYR A 109 -7.44 18.53 20.19
C TYR A 109 -8.17 19.66 19.45
N ASP A 110 -9.48 19.53 19.22
CA ASP A 110 -10.27 20.49 18.45
C ASP A 110 -10.28 21.88 19.14
N LEU A 111 -10.34 21.91 20.46
CA LEU A 111 -10.28 23.15 21.24
C LEU A 111 -8.93 23.87 21.09
N VAL A 112 -7.83 23.12 21.02
CA VAL A 112 -6.48 23.71 20.83
C VAL A 112 -6.24 24.08 19.37
N PHE A 113 -6.58 23.20 18.44
CA PHE A 113 -6.43 23.39 17.00
C PHE A 113 -7.24 24.58 16.49
N SER A 114 -8.49 24.72 16.93
CA SER A 114 -9.36 25.86 16.57
C SER A 114 -8.80 27.22 17.00
N ARG A 115 -7.96 27.26 18.04
CA ARG A 115 -7.27 28.47 18.53
C ARG A 115 -5.97 28.79 17.79
N LEU A 116 -5.48 27.90 16.93
CA LEU A 116 -4.36 28.21 16.03
C LEU A 116 -4.78 29.23 14.97
N THR A 117 -3.81 29.88 14.34
CA THR A 117 -4.12 30.80 13.23
C THR A 117 -4.69 30.02 12.05
N LYS A 118 -5.54 30.66 11.24
CA LYS A 118 -6.08 30.01 10.03
C LYS A 118 -5.01 29.55 9.05
N ARG A 119 -3.85 30.23 9.03
CA ARG A 119 -2.69 29.80 8.26
C ARG A 119 -2.11 28.48 8.81
N ALA A 120 -1.82 28.41 10.10
CA ALA A 120 -1.30 27.20 10.73
C ALA A 120 -2.26 26.01 10.59
N GLN A 121 -3.58 26.22 10.76
CA GLN A 121 -4.57 25.18 10.54
C GLN A 121 -4.51 24.61 9.11
N ARG A 122 -4.38 25.48 8.09
CA ARG A 122 -4.28 25.05 6.68
C ARG A 122 -2.99 24.30 6.39
N GLU A 123 -1.86 24.78 6.89
CA GLU A 123 -0.55 24.14 6.71
C GLU A 123 -0.56 22.72 7.32
N ILE A 124 -1.02 22.58 8.57
CA ILE A 124 -1.13 21.28 9.25
C ILE A 124 -2.02 20.29 8.48
N LEU A 125 -3.17 20.74 8.00
CA LEU A 125 -4.10 19.88 7.25
C LEU A 125 -3.53 19.47 5.89
N ALA A 126 -2.85 20.38 5.19
CA ALA A 126 -2.21 20.09 3.90
C ALA A 126 -1.07 19.08 4.05
N GLU A 127 -0.21 19.26 5.06
CA GLU A 127 0.88 18.32 5.36
C GLU A 127 0.35 16.94 5.74
N SER A 128 -0.67 16.88 6.60
CA SER A 128 -1.28 15.60 7.01
C SER A 128 -1.93 14.87 5.83
N ALA A 129 -2.60 15.59 4.93
CA ALA A 129 -3.18 15.02 3.73
C ALA A 129 -2.10 14.52 2.74
N ALA A 130 -1.01 15.25 2.58
CA ALA A 130 0.12 14.84 1.75
C ALA A 130 0.80 13.58 2.30
N ALA A 131 1.00 13.50 3.62
CA ALA A 131 1.54 12.32 4.29
C ALA A 131 0.64 11.10 4.09
N ALA A 132 -0.68 11.24 4.31
CA ALA A 132 -1.64 10.16 4.10
C ALA A 132 -1.62 9.63 2.65
N LYS A 133 -1.58 10.55 1.67
CA LYS A 133 -1.45 10.17 0.25
C LYS A 133 -0.14 9.44 -0.03
N GLY A 134 0.98 9.90 0.56
CA GLY A 134 2.28 9.24 0.42
C GLY A 134 2.29 7.81 0.95
N VAL A 135 1.61 7.55 2.07
CA VAL A 135 1.42 6.20 2.61
C VAL A 135 0.58 5.34 1.66
N GLU A 136 -0.57 5.86 1.19
CA GLU A 136 -1.43 5.13 0.24
C GLU A 136 -0.71 4.78 -1.07
N ASP A 137 0.07 5.72 -1.62
CA ASP A 137 0.84 5.52 -2.84
C ASP A 137 1.97 4.49 -2.63
N MET A 138 2.61 4.48 -1.45
CA MET A 138 3.61 3.48 -1.06
C MET A 138 2.99 2.08 -0.92
N ASP A 139 1.84 1.95 -0.23
CA ASP A 139 1.13 0.68 -0.10
C ASP A 139 0.72 0.12 -1.47
N LYS A 140 0.22 0.99 -2.36
CA LYS A 140 -0.07 0.62 -3.74
C LYS A 140 1.20 0.16 -4.46
N HIS A 141 2.31 0.88 -4.33
CA HIS A 141 3.58 0.48 -4.94
C HIS A 141 4.02 -0.89 -4.44
N GLU A 142 4.03 -1.12 -3.13
CA GLU A 142 4.41 -2.40 -2.53
C GLU A 142 3.48 -3.55 -2.98
N ALA A 143 2.18 -3.31 -3.04
CA ALA A 143 1.22 -4.29 -3.56
C ALA A 143 1.49 -4.65 -5.03
N PHE A 144 1.91 -3.68 -5.85
CA PHE A 144 2.29 -3.92 -7.24
C PHE A 144 3.62 -4.68 -7.36
N GLU A 145 4.62 -4.35 -6.55
CA GLU A 145 5.87 -5.11 -6.49
C GLU A 145 5.63 -6.55 -6.02
N ALA A 146 4.72 -6.76 -5.07
CA ALA A 146 4.32 -8.09 -4.62
C ALA A 146 3.60 -8.89 -5.73
N LEU A 147 2.74 -8.25 -6.52
CA LEU A 147 2.14 -8.86 -7.71
C LEU A 147 3.21 -9.36 -8.68
N LYS A 148 4.18 -8.52 -9.05
CA LYS A 148 5.26 -8.90 -9.97
C LYS A 148 6.08 -10.08 -9.45
N ARG A 149 6.45 -10.07 -8.16
CA ARG A 149 7.17 -11.19 -7.53
C ARG A 149 6.38 -12.48 -7.61
N ARG A 150 5.08 -12.43 -7.29
CA ARG A 150 4.21 -13.60 -7.33
C ARG A 150 4.13 -14.21 -8.73
N GLU A 151 3.96 -13.39 -9.76
CA GLU A 151 3.92 -13.84 -11.16
C GLU A 151 5.25 -14.51 -11.57
N ILE A 152 6.40 -13.93 -11.20
CA ILE A 152 7.72 -14.53 -11.47
C ILE A 152 7.87 -15.86 -10.74
N GLU A 153 7.48 -15.94 -9.46
CA GLU A 153 7.55 -17.17 -8.65
C GLU A 153 6.62 -18.27 -9.17
N GLU A 154 5.41 -17.91 -9.63
CA GLU A 154 4.48 -18.85 -10.25
C GLU A 154 5.04 -19.36 -11.58
N ASN A 155 5.64 -18.49 -12.39
CA ASN A 155 6.31 -18.87 -13.65
C ASN A 155 7.53 -19.79 -13.41
N GLU A 156 8.43 -19.44 -12.48
CA GLU A 156 9.58 -20.28 -12.10
C GLU A 156 9.15 -21.66 -11.60
N ARG A 157 8.07 -21.72 -10.81
CA ARG A 157 7.51 -22.98 -10.31
C ARG A 157 6.96 -23.87 -11.43
N ALA A 158 6.31 -23.25 -12.42
CA ALA A 158 5.67 -23.98 -13.52
C ALA A 158 6.65 -24.36 -14.64
N TYR A 159 7.62 -23.50 -14.95
CA TYR A 159 8.46 -23.60 -16.15
C TYR A 159 9.96 -23.40 -15.90
N GLY A 160 10.38 -22.98 -14.70
CA GLY A 160 11.75 -22.54 -14.43
C GLY A 160 12.82 -23.61 -14.69
N ARG A 161 12.58 -24.86 -14.29
CA ARG A 161 13.52 -25.97 -14.53
C ARG A 161 13.77 -26.19 -16.02
N GLU A 162 12.70 -26.32 -16.80
CA GLU A 162 12.77 -26.58 -18.25
C GLU A 162 13.38 -25.38 -18.99
N ALA A 163 13.02 -24.16 -18.58
CA ALA A 163 13.57 -22.94 -19.12
C ALA A 163 15.09 -22.84 -18.86
N ARG A 164 15.55 -23.14 -17.64
CA ARG A 164 16.97 -23.12 -17.26
C ARG A 164 17.77 -24.20 -17.96
N GLU A 165 17.24 -25.43 -18.08
CA GLU A 165 17.88 -26.53 -18.82
C GLU A 165 18.08 -26.18 -20.30
N ARG A 166 17.17 -25.40 -20.90
CA ARG A 166 17.18 -25.08 -22.33
C ARG A 166 17.90 -23.78 -22.69
N TYR A 167 17.71 -22.75 -21.88
CA TYR A 167 18.17 -21.39 -22.16
C TYR A 167 19.27 -20.90 -21.20
N GLY A 168 19.55 -21.65 -20.14
CA GLY A 168 20.55 -21.32 -19.13
C GLY A 168 20.02 -20.41 -18.03
N ASP A 169 20.69 -20.45 -16.88
CA ASP A 169 20.32 -19.66 -15.70
C ASP A 169 20.36 -18.15 -15.97
N ASP A 170 21.43 -17.67 -16.62
CA ASP A 170 21.62 -16.24 -16.91
C ASP A 170 20.47 -15.64 -17.75
N ALA A 171 19.94 -16.40 -18.72
CA ALA A 171 18.86 -15.92 -19.59
C ALA A 171 17.52 -15.85 -18.84
N VAL A 172 17.25 -16.84 -17.98
CA VAL A 172 16.05 -16.87 -17.15
C VAL A 172 16.10 -15.79 -16.08
N ASP A 173 17.26 -15.60 -15.44
CA ASP A 173 17.47 -14.56 -14.44
C ASP A 173 17.32 -13.16 -15.06
N ALA A 174 17.88 -12.93 -16.25
CA ALA A 174 17.70 -11.67 -16.98
C ALA A 174 16.23 -11.40 -17.34
N ALA A 175 15.47 -12.41 -17.76
CA ALA A 175 14.04 -12.27 -18.06
C ALA A 175 13.21 -11.95 -16.79
N ASN A 176 13.53 -12.60 -15.67
CA ASN A 176 12.90 -12.31 -14.38
C ASN A 176 13.23 -10.90 -13.88
N GLU A 177 14.49 -10.47 -14.00
CA GLU A 177 14.91 -9.11 -13.65
C GLU A 177 14.20 -8.07 -14.54
N ARG A 178 14.05 -8.37 -15.83
CA ARG A 178 13.29 -7.51 -16.74
C ARG A 178 11.83 -7.37 -16.30
N LEU A 179 11.14 -8.47 -16.00
CA LEU A 179 9.76 -8.44 -15.49
C LEU A 179 9.66 -7.68 -14.16
N SER A 180 10.60 -7.89 -13.25
CA SER A 180 10.67 -7.21 -11.96
C SER A 180 10.89 -5.70 -12.10
N SER A 181 11.62 -5.26 -13.12
CA SER A 181 11.92 -3.84 -13.38
C SER A 181 10.83 -3.08 -14.15
N LEU A 182 9.78 -3.76 -14.66
CA LEU A 182 8.70 -3.10 -15.38
C LEU A 182 7.99 -2.06 -14.50
N SER A 183 7.80 -0.87 -15.06
CA SER A 183 6.89 0.13 -14.54
C SER A 183 5.44 -0.35 -14.64
N ARG A 184 4.52 0.33 -13.94
CA ARG A 184 3.09 0.04 -14.03
C ARG A 184 2.54 0.21 -15.45
N ASP A 185 3.02 1.22 -16.16
CA ASP A 185 2.59 1.51 -17.52
C ASP A 185 3.08 0.41 -18.48
N GLU A 186 4.37 0.05 -18.41
CA GLU A 186 4.92 -1.05 -19.22
C GLU A 186 4.25 -2.40 -18.88
N TRP A 187 3.91 -2.64 -17.62
CA TRP A 187 3.16 -3.83 -17.21
C TRP A 187 1.74 -3.86 -17.78
N GLY A 188 1.08 -2.69 -17.82
CA GLY A 188 -0.21 -2.52 -18.49
C GLY A 188 -0.11 -2.75 -19.99
N GLU A 189 0.89 -2.17 -20.66
CA GLU A 189 1.17 -2.35 -22.08
C GLU A 189 1.45 -3.82 -22.43
N LYS A 190 2.23 -4.53 -21.59
CA LYS A 190 2.43 -5.98 -21.71
C LYS A 190 1.10 -6.73 -21.76
N GLY A 191 0.21 -6.47 -20.80
CA GLY A 191 -1.09 -7.15 -20.71
C GLY A 191 -2.00 -6.83 -21.89
N GLN A 192 -2.01 -5.57 -22.35
CA GLN A 192 -2.77 -5.17 -23.53
C GLN A 192 -2.25 -5.83 -24.81
N LEU A 193 -0.93 -5.89 -24.98
CA LEU A 193 -0.30 -6.54 -26.13
C LEU A 193 -0.60 -8.03 -26.16
N GLU A 194 -0.57 -8.72 -25.01
CA GLU A 194 -0.93 -10.14 -24.91
C GLU A 194 -2.36 -10.40 -25.40
N GLN A 195 -3.32 -9.57 -24.98
CA GLN A 195 -4.72 -9.71 -25.43
C GLN A 195 -4.87 -9.38 -26.92
N ALA A 196 -4.20 -8.33 -27.39
CA ALA A 196 -4.22 -7.95 -28.80
C ALA A 196 -3.61 -9.06 -29.69
N ILE A 197 -2.57 -9.77 -29.22
CA ILE A 197 -2.01 -10.93 -29.93
C ILE A 197 -3.06 -12.04 -30.06
N LYS A 198 -3.81 -12.34 -29.00
CA LYS A 198 -4.87 -13.37 -29.03
C LYS A 198 -6.00 -12.99 -29.99
N GLU A 199 -6.39 -11.72 -30.02
CA GLU A 199 -7.39 -11.21 -30.97
C GLU A 199 -6.89 -11.26 -32.41
N GLN A 200 -5.66 -10.79 -32.66
CA GLN A 200 -5.05 -10.84 -33.98
C GLN A 200 -4.86 -12.28 -34.46
N LEU A 201 -4.54 -13.21 -33.56
CA LEU A 201 -4.44 -14.64 -33.87
C LEU A 201 -5.76 -15.18 -34.42
N ARG A 202 -6.90 -14.85 -33.79
CA ARG A 202 -8.23 -15.22 -34.31
C ARG A 202 -8.47 -14.65 -35.70
N ALA A 203 -8.16 -13.36 -35.88
CA ALA A 203 -8.36 -12.67 -37.15
C ALA A 203 -7.49 -13.24 -38.27
N ALA A 204 -6.21 -13.48 -38.00
CA ALA A 204 -5.28 -14.08 -38.95
C ALA A 204 -5.66 -15.53 -39.28
N MET A 205 -6.05 -16.32 -38.28
CA MET A 205 -6.48 -17.71 -38.51
C MET A 205 -7.72 -17.79 -39.42
N ALA A 206 -8.64 -16.83 -39.31
CA ALA A 206 -9.82 -16.76 -40.17
C ALA A 206 -9.49 -16.52 -41.66
N THR A 207 -8.31 -16.01 -42.00
CA THR A 207 -7.87 -15.86 -43.40
C THR A 207 -7.37 -17.17 -43.99
N GLY A 208 -6.91 -18.10 -43.15
CA GLY A 208 -6.30 -19.37 -43.57
C GLY A 208 -4.92 -19.21 -44.23
N ASP A 209 -4.34 -18.01 -44.26
CA ASP A 209 -3.04 -17.74 -44.88
C ASP A 209 -1.97 -17.37 -43.84
N PRO A 210 -1.10 -18.32 -43.44
CA PRO A 210 -0.03 -18.05 -42.47
C PRO A 210 1.11 -17.17 -43.02
N ALA A 211 1.17 -16.91 -44.34
CA ALA A 211 2.16 -16.01 -44.94
C ALA A 211 1.57 -14.62 -45.30
N GLY A 212 0.27 -14.44 -45.10
CA GLY A 212 -0.46 -13.23 -45.44
C GLY A 212 -0.18 -12.06 -44.48
N ASP A 213 -0.71 -10.88 -44.83
CA ASP A 213 -0.44 -9.64 -44.08
C ASP A 213 -0.90 -9.69 -42.62
N ALA A 214 -2.06 -10.30 -42.35
CA ALA A 214 -2.59 -10.46 -40.99
C ALA A 214 -1.70 -11.35 -40.11
N ALA A 215 -1.14 -12.42 -40.69
CA ALA A 215 -0.22 -13.34 -40.02
C ALA A 215 1.16 -12.69 -39.79
N ARG A 216 1.60 -11.84 -40.71
CA ARG A 216 2.82 -11.03 -40.52
C ARG A 216 2.67 -10.03 -39.38
N GLU A 217 1.53 -9.34 -39.30
CA GLU A 217 1.23 -8.43 -38.19
C GLU A 217 1.23 -9.16 -36.84
N LEU A 218 0.58 -10.33 -36.78
CA LEU A 218 0.62 -11.20 -35.60
C LEU A 218 2.04 -11.54 -35.18
N ALA A 219 2.89 -11.94 -36.14
CA ALA A 219 4.29 -12.28 -35.85
C ALA A 219 5.10 -11.09 -35.32
N GLN A 220 4.86 -9.88 -35.82
CA GLN A 220 5.49 -8.65 -35.32
C GLN A 220 5.01 -8.28 -33.91
N MET A 221 3.73 -8.53 -33.60
CA MET A 221 3.21 -8.34 -32.25
C MET A 221 3.84 -9.35 -31.28
N HIS A 222 3.94 -10.61 -31.67
CA HIS A 222 4.58 -11.66 -30.87
C HIS A 222 6.09 -11.40 -30.67
N GLU A 223 6.81 -10.92 -31.69
CA GLU A 223 8.19 -10.46 -31.55
C GLU A 223 8.33 -9.35 -30.49
N ARG A 224 7.46 -8.32 -30.54
CA ARG A 224 7.45 -7.26 -29.51
C ARG A 224 7.20 -7.82 -28.12
N TRP A 225 6.27 -8.77 -28.00
CA TRP A 225 5.97 -9.42 -26.73
C TRP A 225 7.18 -10.17 -26.17
N ILE A 226 7.89 -10.96 -26.99
CA ILE A 226 9.11 -11.65 -26.57
C ILE A 226 10.18 -10.65 -26.15
N ARG A 227 10.44 -9.61 -26.96
CA ARG A 227 11.45 -8.58 -26.63
C ARG A 227 11.16 -7.87 -25.32
N LEU A 228 9.87 -7.64 -25.01
CA LEU A 228 9.46 -7.05 -23.73
C LEU A 228 9.84 -7.94 -22.54
N HIS A 229 9.72 -9.27 -22.68
CA HIS A 229 10.00 -10.23 -21.61
C HIS A 229 11.47 -10.61 -21.49
N TRP A 230 12.16 -10.80 -22.61
CA TRP A 230 13.55 -11.23 -22.62
C TRP A 230 14.54 -10.06 -22.56
N GLY A 231 14.08 -8.85 -22.90
CA GLY A 231 14.94 -7.68 -23.09
C GLY A 231 15.59 -7.68 -24.49
N GLU A 232 15.89 -6.47 -24.98
CA GLU A 232 16.43 -6.26 -26.33
C GLU A 232 17.77 -6.98 -26.58
N GLY A 233 18.57 -7.21 -25.54
CA GLY A 233 19.87 -7.87 -25.62
C GLY A 233 19.82 -9.40 -25.78
N HIS A 234 18.66 -10.03 -25.50
CA HIS A 234 18.52 -11.49 -25.50
C HIS A 234 17.60 -12.02 -26.60
N TYR A 235 16.98 -11.13 -27.38
CA TYR A 235 16.17 -11.53 -28.52
C TYR A 235 17.03 -11.86 -29.76
N SER A 236 16.75 -13.00 -30.39
CA SER A 236 17.21 -13.31 -31.74
C SER A 236 16.12 -14.03 -32.54
N ARG A 237 16.14 -13.89 -33.87
CA ARG A 237 15.20 -14.62 -34.76
C ARG A 237 15.32 -16.13 -34.59
N GLU A 238 16.53 -16.64 -34.34
CA GLU A 238 16.79 -18.05 -34.07
C GLU A 238 16.14 -18.50 -32.75
N ALA A 239 16.32 -17.74 -31.67
CA ALA A 239 15.72 -18.05 -30.37
C ALA A 239 14.19 -17.97 -30.42
N HIS A 240 13.63 -16.98 -31.14
CA HIS A 240 12.20 -16.87 -31.38
C HIS A 240 11.66 -18.09 -32.14
N ARG A 241 12.36 -18.54 -33.19
CA ARG A 241 11.98 -19.75 -33.93
C ARG A 241 12.03 -21.00 -33.04
N GLY A 242 13.08 -21.13 -32.23
CA GLY A 242 13.23 -22.23 -31.28
C GLY A 242 12.14 -22.26 -30.22
N LEU A 243 11.64 -21.10 -29.78
CA LEU A 243 10.47 -20.99 -28.90
C LEU A 243 9.18 -21.40 -29.61
N ALA A 244 8.94 -20.90 -30.82
CA ALA A 244 7.73 -21.22 -31.59
C ALA A 244 7.56 -22.73 -31.80
N GLN A 245 8.65 -23.44 -32.15
CA GLN A 245 8.63 -24.89 -32.33
C GLN A 245 8.28 -25.65 -31.03
N MET A 246 8.59 -25.08 -29.87
CA MET A 246 8.24 -25.67 -28.58
C MET A 246 6.76 -25.56 -28.24
N TYR A 247 6.05 -24.56 -28.75
CA TYR A 247 4.61 -24.44 -28.51
C TYR A 247 3.84 -25.66 -29.02
N LEU A 248 4.34 -26.33 -30.06
CA LEU A 248 3.76 -27.58 -30.57
C LEU A 248 4.20 -28.80 -29.76
N ALA A 249 5.33 -28.75 -29.07
CA ALA A 249 5.86 -29.88 -28.31
C ALA A 249 5.30 -29.96 -26.87
N ASP A 250 4.65 -28.90 -26.39
CA ASP A 250 4.14 -28.79 -25.02
C ASP A 250 2.64 -28.42 -25.03
N ASP A 251 1.83 -29.35 -24.53
CA ASP A 251 0.38 -29.24 -24.49
C ASP A 251 -0.12 -28.01 -23.70
N ARG A 252 0.68 -27.48 -22.76
CA ARG A 252 0.32 -26.27 -21.99
C ARG A 252 0.33 -25.03 -22.87
N PHE A 253 1.37 -24.86 -23.69
CA PHE A 253 1.46 -23.75 -24.63
C PHE A 253 0.43 -23.88 -25.73
N ARG A 254 0.14 -25.11 -26.17
CA ARG A 254 -0.93 -25.37 -27.12
C ARG A 254 -2.30 -24.96 -26.58
N ALA A 255 -2.63 -25.43 -25.38
CA ALA A 255 -3.88 -25.06 -24.72
C ALA A 255 -4.03 -23.55 -24.55
N TYR A 256 -2.96 -22.84 -24.18
CA TYR A 256 -2.99 -21.39 -23.97
C TYR A 256 -3.45 -20.59 -25.20
N TYR A 257 -2.98 -20.95 -26.41
CA TYR A 257 -3.41 -20.27 -27.64
C TYR A 257 -4.70 -20.85 -28.22
N ASP A 258 -4.92 -22.17 -28.13
CA ASP A 258 -6.11 -22.83 -28.66
C ASP A 258 -7.37 -22.47 -27.86
N GLU A 259 -7.29 -22.38 -26.53
CA GLU A 259 -8.40 -21.89 -25.70
C GLU A 259 -8.71 -20.42 -26.02
N ALA A 260 -7.69 -19.63 -26.34
CA ALA A 260 -7.89 -18.25 -26.71
C ALA A 260 -8.54 -18.13 -28.09
N ALA A 261 -7.99 -18.77 -29.12
CA ALA A 261 -8.32 -18.47 -30.51
C ALA A 261 -9.06 -19.58 -31.29
N GLY A 262 -9.25 -20.75 -30.69
CA GLY A 262 -9.89 -21.93 -31.29
C GLY A 262 -8.90 -23.06 -31.55
N GLU A 263 -9.42 -24.28 -31.75
CA GLU A 263 -8.62 -25.47 -32.07
C GLU A 263 -7.76 -25.23 -33.32
N GLY A 264 -6.45 -25.53 -33.24
CA GLY A 264 -5.51 -25.31 -34.33
C GLY A 264 -4.84 -23.93 -34.36
N ALA A 265 -5.15 -23.06 -33.38
CA ALA A 265 -4.58 -21.73 -33.32
C ALA A 265 -3.06 -21.74 -33.06
N THR A 266 -2.58 -22.66 -32.24
CA THR A 266 -1.14 -22.82 -31.99
C THR A 266 -0.39 -23.23 -33.24
N GLU A 267 -0.91 -24.20 -34.01
CA GLU A 267 -0.37 -24.62 -35.29
C GLU A 267 -0.33 -23.46 -36.29
N PHE A 268 -1.39 -22.66 -36.36
CA PHE A 268 -1.44 -21.47 -37.21
C PHE A 268 -0.41 -20.42 -36.77
N LEU A 269 -0.33 -20.12 -35.47
CA LEU A 269 0.65 -19.17 -34.92
C LEU A 269 2.07 -19.59 -35.28
N VAL A 270 2.42 -20.86 -35.08
CA VAL A 270 3.76 -21.37 -35.37
C VAL A 270 4.08 -21.29 -36.86
N ALA A 271 3.14 -21.64 -37.74
CA ALA A 271 3.32 -21.49 -39.19
C ALA A 271 3.55 -20.02 -39.59
N ALA A 272 2.80 -19.09 -38.99
CA ALA A 272 2.98 -17.65 -39.22
C ALA A 272 4.35 -17.14 -38.76
N LEU A 273 4.79 -17.57 -37.56
CA LEU A 273 6.11 -17.25 -37.03
C LEU A 273 7.23 -17.83 -37.91
N GLU A 274 7.11 -19.07 -38.37
CA GLU A 274 8.11 -19.67 -39.26
C GLU A 274 8.21 -18.94 -40.60
N SER A 275 7.08 -18.52 -41.19
CA SER A 275 7.09 -17.73 -42.43
C SER A 275 7.68 -16.34 -42.22
N TYR A 276 7.45 -15.71 -41.07
CA TYR A 276 7.97 -14.38 -40.77
C TYR A 276 9.47 -14.41 -40.43
N LEU A 277 9.94 -15.49 -39.80
CA LEU A 277 11.31 -15.65 -39.31
C LEU A 277 12.26 -16.29 -40.34
N ALA A 278 11.73 -16.94 -41.38
CA ALA A 278 12.48 -17.38 -42.57
C ALA A 278 13.27 -16.22 -43.22
#